data_AF-E2C1C5-F1
#
_entry.id   AF-E2C1C5-F1
#
_cell.length_a   1.000
_cell.length_b   1.000
_cell.length_c   1.000
_cell.angle_alpha   90.00
_cell.angle_beta   90.00
_cell.angle_gamma   90.00
#
_symmetry.space_group_name_H-M   'P 1'
#
loop_
_entity.id
_entity.type
_entity.pdbx_description
1 polymer ?
#
loop_
_entity_poly.entity_id
_entity_poly.type
_entity_poly.pdbx_seq_one_letter_code
_entity_poly.pdbx_strand_id
1 'polypeptide(L)'
;YGESLSTYFIKICWFARFRSGNFDVKDKSRSGRPITEKADEILEKVQQDKHISSVDIGIELGIDHKTVLNHLHKAGYKKKLDVWVLHELSAKNMIDRINICDALLKRNEIEPFLKRVITDDEKWIMY
;
A
#
# COMPACT_ATOMS: atom_id res chain seq x y z
N TYR A 1 -7.52 45.82 -30.56
CA TYR A 1 -7.68 44.70 -29.60
C TYR A 1 -8.96 44.92 -28.82
N GLY A 2 -10.07 44.36 -29.31
CA GLY A 2 -11.42 44.65 -28.81
C GLY A 2 -11.80 43.81 -27.61
N GLU A 3 -12.46 44.44 -26.63
CA GLU A 3 -13.04 43.76 -25.47
C GLU A 3 -14.13 42.79 -25.93
N SER A 4 -13.89 41.50 -25.75
CA SER A 4 -14.94 40.50 -25.91
C SER A 4 -15.89 40.53 -24.70
N LEU A 5 -17.19 40.28 -24.90
CA LEU A 5 -18.20 40.22 -23.83
C LEU A 5 -17.81 39.25 -22.68
N SER A 6 -17.05 38.20 -23.02
CA SER A 6 -16.47 37.24 -22.07
C SER A 6 -15.54 37.93 -21.05
N THR A 7 -14.70 38.87 -21.50
CA THR A 7 -13.74 39.59 -20.66
C THR A 7 -14.44 40.54 -19.68
N TYR A 8 -15.53 41.17 -20.10
CA TYR A 8 -16.33 42.06 -19.25
C TYR A 8 -17.06 41.27 -18.14
N PHE A 9 -17.67 40.14 -18.48
CA PHE A 9 -18.34 39.27 -17.50
C PHE A 9 -17.37 38.72 -16.44
N ILE A 10 -16.15 38.34 -16.85
CA ILE A 10 -15.11 37.90 -15.90
C ILE A 10 -14.77 39.01 -14.91
N LYS A 11 -14.60 40.26 -15.37
CA LYS A 11 -14.31 41.42 -14.49
C LYS A 11 -15.42 41.63 -13.44
N ILE A 12 -16.70 41.53 -13.83
CA ILE A 12 -17.84 41.65 -12.91
C ILE A 12 -17.84 40.53 -11.87
N CYS A 13 -17.64 39.27 -12.29
CA CYS A 13 -17.61 38.13 -11.40
C CYS A 13 -16.49 38.23 -10.34
N TRP A 14 -15.30 38.71 -10.73
CA TRP A 14 -14.21 38.98 -9.80
C TRP A 14 -14.52 40.12 -8.83
N PHE A 15 -15.10 41.23 -9.32
CA PHE A 15 -15.47 42.36 -8.47
C PHE A 15 -16.51 41.97 -7.40
N ALA A 16 -17.51 41.18 -7.77
CA ALA A 16 -18.49 40.64 -6.83
C ALA A 16 -17.84 39.71 -5.78
N ARG A 17 -16.86 38.89 -6.20
CA ARG A 17 -16.08 38.00 -5.31
C ARG A 17 -15.25 38.77 -4.29
N PHE A 18 -14.61 39.86 -4.70
CA PHE A 18 -13.85 40.71 -3.79
C PHE A 18 -14.76 41.49 -2.83
N ARG A 19 -15.92 41.97 -3.31
CA ARG A 19 -16.94 42.61 -2.47
C ARG A 19 -17.50 41.69 -1.38
N SER A 20 -17.53 40.38 -1.62
CA SER A 20 -17.94 39.39 -0.60
C SER A 20 -16.80 38.98 0.35
N GLY A 21 -15.64 39.64 0.28
CA GLY A 21 -14.48 39.39 1.15
C GLY A 21 -13.63 38.19 0.74
N ASN A 22 -13.90 37.57 -0.42
CA ASN A 22 -13.10 36.47 -0.94
C ASN A 22 -12.03 36.99 -1.90
N PHE A 23 -10.81 37.14 -1.37
CA PHE A 23 -9.62 37.57 -2.11
C PHE A 23 -8.77 36.41 -2.64
N ASP A 24 -9.26 35.17 -2.56
CA ASP A 24 -8.55 34.01 -3.10
C ASP A 24 -8.52 34.07 -4.63
N VAL A 25 -7.32 34.25 -5.15
CA VAL A 25 -7.04 34.33 -6.59
C VAL A 25 -6.96 32.93 -7.21
N LYS A 26 -6.91 31.87 -6.40
CA LYS A 26 -6.89 30.50 -6.91
C LYS A 26 -8.27 30.08 -7.42
N ASP A 27 -8.24 29.29 -8.48
CA ASP A 27 -9.43 28.59 -8.95
C ASP A 27 -9.94 27.66 -7.86
N LYS A 28 -11.26 27.64 -7.71
CA LYS A 28 -11.92 26.64 -6.87
C LYS A 28 -11.63 25.26 -7.46
N SER A 29 -11.61 24.24 -6.59
CA SER A 29 -11.56 22.85 -7.01
C SER A 29 -12.60 22.61 -8.10
N ARG A 30 -12.12 22.29 -9.30
CA ARG A 30 -12.99 21.96 -10.43
C ARG A 30 -13.53 20.56 -10.21
N SER A 31 -14.80 20.33 -10.50
CA SER A 31 -15.32 18.98 -10.65
C SER A 31 -14.61 18.35 -11.85
N GLY A 32 -13.57 17.57 -11.57
CA GLY A 32 -12.85 16.80 -12.58
C GLY A 32 -13.73 15.68 -13.15
N ARG A 33 -13.16 14.88 -14.05
CA ARG A 33 -13.82 13.65 -14.52
C ARG A 33 -14.15 12.77 -13.30
N PRO A 34 -15.40 12.31 -13.15
CA PRO A 34 -15.72 11.31 -12.14
C PRO A 34 -14.88 10.08 -12.45
N ILE A 35 -13.96 9.74 -11.55
CA ILE A 35 -13.37 8.42 -11.56
C ILE A 35 -14.49 7.54 -11.03
N THR A 36 -15.04 6.65 -11.85
CA THR A 36 -15.87 5.57 -11.33
C THR A 36 -14.93 4.68 -10.53
N GLU A 37 -14.76 5.02 -9.25
CA GLU A 37 -13.73 4.46 -8.39
C GLU A 37 -14.14 3.03 -8.01
N LYS A 38 -13.81 2.07 -8.88
CA LYS A 38 -13.67 0.66 -8.51
C LYS A 38 -12.46 0.43 -7.59
N ALA A 39 -12.04 1.46 -6.86
CA ALA A 39 -10.88 1.40 -5.98
C ALA A 39 -11.12 0.38 -4.87
N ASP A 40 -12.33 0.33 -4.31
CA ASP A 40 -12.71 -0.65 -3.30
C ASP A 40 -12.65 -2.08 -3.85
N GLU A 41 -13.18 -2.32 -5.06
CA GLU A 41 -13.11 -3.62 -5.74
C GLU A 41 -11.65 -4.06 -6.01
N ILE A 42 -10.79 -3.12 -6.44
CA ILE A 42 -9.35 -3.39 -6.64
C ILE A 42 -8.69 -3.79 -5.32
N LEU A 43 -8.99 -3.08 -4.23
CA LEU A 43 -8.41 -3.34 -2.92
C LEU A 43 -8.89 -4.67 -2.33
N GLU A 44 -10.16 -5.01 -2.52
CA GLU A 44 -10.71 -6.30 -2.10
C GLU A 44 -9.97 -7.47 -2.77
N LYS A 45 -9.72 -7.37 -4.08
CA LYS A 45 -8.96 -8.40 -4.83
C LYS A 45 -7.54 -8.61 -4.29
N VAL A 46 -6.83 -7.52 -3.98
CA VAL A 46 -5.47 -7.60 -3.40
C VAL A 46 -5.48 -8.12 -1.96
N GLN A 47 -6.56 -7.92 -1.21
CA GLN A 47 -6.69 -8.49 0.13
C GLN A 47 -6.96 -10.00 0.10
N GLN A 48 -7.73 -10.48 -0.88
CA GLN A 48 -7.99 -11.90 -1.10
C GLN A 48 -6.72 -12.65 -1.55
N ASP A 49 -6.00 -12.10 -2.52
CA ASP A 49 -4.73 -12.64 -2.99
C ASP A 49 -3.69 -11.54 -3.15
N LYS A 50 -2.63 -11.60 -2.34
CA LYS A 50 -1.54 -10.62 -2.38
C LYS A 50 -0.61 -10.80 -3.57
N HIS A 51 -0.67 -11.94 -4.27
CA HIS A 51 0.16 -12.25 -5.44
C HIS A 51 -0.53 -11.99 -6.78
N ILE A 52 -1.80 -11.61 -6.76
CA ILE A 52 -2.57 -11.33 -7.98
C ILE A 52 -1.88 -10.24 -8.82
N SER A 53 -1.84 -10.43 -10.14
CA SER A 53 -1.26 -9.42 -11.02
C SER A 53 -2.24 -8.27 -11.28
N SER A 54 -1.70 -7.07 -11.51
CA SER A 54 -2.53 -5.93 -11.93
C SER A 54 -3.25 -6.14 -13.26
N VAL A 55 -2.73 -7.06 -14.10
CA VAL A 55 -3.34 -7.42 -15.38
C VAL A 55 -4.58 -8.27 -15.15
N ASP A 56 -4.49 -9.26 -14.26
CA ASP A 56 -5.61 -10.15 -13.93
C ASP A 56 -6.74 -9.37 -13.26
N ILE A 57 -6.42 -8.48 -12.31
CA ILE A 57 -7.40 -7.55 -11.73
C ILE A 57 -8.05 -6.70 -12.84
N GLY A 58 -7.26 -6.20 -13.78
CA GLY A 58 -7.76 -5.40 -14.89
C GLY A 58 -8.74 -6.17 -15.78
N ILE A 59 -8.42 -7.42 -16.11
CA ILE A 59 -9.28 -8.31 -16.89
C ILE A 59 -10.58 -8.58 -16.14
N GLU A 60 -10.51 -8.95 -14.87
CA GLU A 60 -11.68 -9.29 -14.06
C GLU A 60 -12.62 -8.11 -13.83
N LEU A 61 -12.08 -6.91 -13.62
CA LEU A 61 -12.87 -5.71 -13.36
C LEU A 61 -13.22 -4.93 -14.64
N GLY A 62 -12.69 -5.35 -15.80
CA GLY A 62 -12.85 -4.65 -17.08
C GLY A 62 -12.19 -3.27 -17.11
N ILE A 63 -11.05 -3.11 -16.42
CA ILE A 63 -10.30 -1.86 -16.30
C ILE A 63 -8.92 -2.04 -16.92
N ASP A 64 -8.38 -0.97 -17.53
CA ASP A 64 -6.97 -0.98 -17.95
C ASP A 64 -6.02 -1.19 -16.75
N HIS A 65 -5.04 -2.08 -16.93
CA HIS A 65 -4.11 -2.47 -15.86
C HIS A 65 -3.28 -1.28 -15.32
N LYS A 66 -3.03 -0.22 -16.11
CA LYS A 66 -2.32 0.97 -15.61
C LYS A 66 -3.18 1.75 -14.63
N THR A 67 -4.50 1.73 -14.82
CA THR A 67 -5.45 2.34 -13.88
C THR A 67 -5.40 1.59 -12.54
N VAL A 68 -5.38 0.26 -12.58
CA VAL A 68 -5.17 -0.59 -11.38
C VAL A 68 -3.87 -0.22 -10.67
N LEU A 69 -2.75 -0.16 -11.39
CA LEU A 69 -1.45 0.23 -10.82
C LEU A 69 -1.46 1.63 -10.18
N ASN A 70 -2.10 2.60 -10.84
CA ASN A 70 -2.24 3.95 -10.31
C ASN A 70 -3.05 3.98 -9.02
N HIS A 71 -4.13 3.20 -8.93
CA HIS A 71 -4.93 3.08 -7.71
C HIS A 71 -4.14 2.41 -6.58
N LEU A 72 -3.43 1.32 -6.86
CA LEU A 72 -2.57 0.65 -5.88
C LEU A 72 -1.47 1.58 -5.36
N HIS A 73 -0.84 2.35 -6.23
CA HIS A 73 0.17 3.34 -5.83
C HIS A 73 -0.43 4.46 -4.97
N LYS A 74 -1.61 4.98 -5.33
CA LYS A 74 -2.35 5.98 -4.51
C LYS A 74 -2.74 5.43 -3.14
N ALA A 75 -3.08 4.16 -3.05
CA ALA A 75 -3.39 3.46 -1.80
C ALA A 75 -2.12 3.07 -0.99
N GLY A 76 -0.92 3.33 -1.51
CA GLY A 76 0.34 3.09 -0.82
C GLY A 76 0.92 1.68 -0.98
N TYR A 77 0.34 0.85 -1.85
CA TYR A 77 0.87 -0.49 -2.13
C TYR A 77 2.15 -0.40 -2.97
N LYS A 78 3.10 -1.28 -2.65
CA LYS A 78 4.36 -1.44 -3.39
C LYS A 78 4.62 -2.93 -3.59
N LYS A 79 5.09 -3.29 -4.79
CA LYS A 79 5.52 -4.67 -5.07
C LYS A 79 6.74 -5.00 -4.20
N LYS A 80 6.63 -6.08 -3.43
CA LYS A 80 7.75 -6.71 -2.72
C LYS A 80 7.86 -8.14 -3.19
N LEU A 81 9.10 -8.64 -3.26
CA LEU A 81 9.35 -10.05 -3.52
C LEU A 81 9.19 -10.83 -2.22
N ASP A 82 8.84 -12.10 -2.36
CA ASP A 82 8.72 -13.00 -1.22
C ASP A 82 10.06 -13.27 -0.57
N VAL A 83 10.01 -13.54 0.73
CA VAL A 83 11.17 -13.97 1.49
C VAL A 83 11.34 -15.47 1.28
N TRP A 84 12.54 -15.88 0.89
CA TRP A 84 12.85 -17.28 0.73
C TRP A 84 12.86 -17.98 2.11
N VAL A 85 12.03 -19.01 2.26
CA VAL A 85 11.94 -19.82 3.48
C VAL A 85 12.47 -21.21 3.16
N LEU A 86 13.50 -21.65 3.90
CA LEU A 86 14.28 -22.86 3.61
C LEU A 86 13.45 -24.15 3.64
N HIS A 87 12.44 -24.23 4.52
CA HIS A 87 11.66 -25.44 4.71
C HIS A 87 10.17 -25.15 4.91
N GLU A 88 9.33 -25.95 4.25
CA GLU A 88 7.92 -26.03 4.55
C GLU A 88 7.74 -26.85 5.84
N LEU A 89 7.28 -26.20 6.91
CA LEU A 89 7.09 -26.85 8.20
C LEU A 89 5.76 -27.60 8.21
N SER A 90 5.76 -28.83 8.73
CA SER A 90 4.51 -29.52 9.07
C SER A 90 3.83 -28.86 10.27
N ALA A 91 2.52 -29.06 10.43
CA ALA A 91 1.77 -28.54 11.59
C ALA A 91 2.40 -28.99 12.93
N LYS A 92 2.87 -30.24 13.00
CA LYS A 92 3.58 -30.76 14.16
C LYS A 92 4.88 -29.98 14.43
N ASN A 93 5.71 -29.79 13.41
CA ASN A 93 6.97 -29.04 13.54
C ASN A 93 6.73 -27.60 14.01
N MET A 94 5.66 -26.96 13.56
CA MET A 94 5.29 -25.62 14.02
C MET A 94 4.95 -25.60 15.51
N ILE A 95 4.10 -26.52 15.97
CA ILE A 95 3.69 -26.62 17.37
C ILE A 95 4.89 -26.93 18.27
N ASP A 96 5.72 -27.89 17.87
CA ASP A 96 6.91 -28.27 18.63
C ASP A 96 7.87 -27.07 18.78
N ARG A 97 8.10 -26.31 17.70
CA ARG A 97 8.92 -25.09 17.74
C ARG A 97 8.34 -24.03 18.66
N ILE A 98 7.03 -23.78 18.62
CA ILE A 98 6.37 -22.80 19.50
C ILE A 98 6.55 -23.21 20.97
N ASN A 99 6.29 -24.47 21.30
CA ASN A 99 6.40 -24.99 22.66
C ASN A 99 7.83 -24.92 23.19
N ILE A 100 8.83 -25.28 22.37
CA ILE A 100 10.24 -25.19 22.74
C ILE A 100 10.63 -23.73 22.99
N CYS A 101 10.26 -22.81 22.08
CA CYS A 101 10.55 -21.39 22.24
C CYS A 101 9.91 -20.81 23.52
N ASP A 102 8.65 -21.13 23.80
CA ASP A 102 7.94 -20.66 24.99
C ASP A 102 8.58 -21.18 26.28
N ALA A 103 8.95 -22.47 26.31
CA ALA A 103 9.65 -23.07 27.45
C ALA A 103 11.04 -22.44 27.68
N LEU A 104 11.81 -22.21 26.61
CA LEU A 104 13.12 -21.56 26.69
C LEU A 104 13.01 -20.10 27.13
N LEU A 105 11.99 -19.37 26.66
CA LEU A 105 11.75 -17.98 27.06
C LEU A 105 11.44 -17.89 28.56
N LYS A 106 10.47 -18.68 29.05
CA LYS A 106 10.11 -18.74 30.47
C LYS A 106 11.29 -19.12 31.36
N ARG A 107 12.09 -20.10 30.92
CA ARG A 107 13.31 -20.47 31.62
C ARG A 107 14.29 -19.29 31.70
N ASN A 108 14.48 -18.55 30.61
CA ASN A 108 15.42 -17.44 30.56
C ASN A 108 14.97 -16.25 31.43
N GLU A 109 13.66 -16.05 31.60
CA GLU A 109 13.11 -15.04 32.53
C GLU A 109 13.41 -15.38 33.99
N ILE A 110 13.35 -16.66 34.36
CA ILE A 110 13.63 -17.12 35.73
C ILE A 110 15.14 -17.19 35.99
N GLU A 111 15.88 -17.84 35.10
CA GLU A 111 17.32 -18.00 35.18
C GLU A 111 17.96 -17.69 33.82
N PRO A 112 18.50 -16.47 33.62
CA PRO A 112 19.15 -16.10 32.38
C PRO A 112 20.34 -17.01 32.06
N PHE A 113 20.22 -17.80 31.00
CA PHE A 113 21.20 -18.85 30.68
C PHE A 113 22.02 -18.57 29.41
N LEU A 114 21.68 -17.52 28.64
CA LEU A 114 22.34 -17.22 27.36
C LEU A 114 23.87 -17.07 27.46
N LYS A 115 24.39 -16.52 28.56
CA LYS A 115 25.85 -16.39 28.79
C LYS A 115 26.58 -17.72 28.99
N ARG A 116 25.85 -18.81 29.24
CA ARG A 116 26.39 -20.15 29.47
C ARG A 116 26.19 -21.07 28.25
N VAL A 117 25.54 -20.60 27.19
CA VAL A 117 25.28 -21.39 25.99
C VAL A 117 26.51 -21.41 25.10
N ILE A 118 26.90 -22.61 24.67
CA ILE A 118 27.89 -22.84 23.62
C ILE A 118 27.15 -23.51 22.46
N THR A 119 27.27 -22.94 21.25
CA THR A 119 26.65 -23.47 20.02
C THR A 119 27.72 -23.78 18.99
N ASP A 120 27.50 -24.80 18.18
CA ASP A 120 28.36 -25.18 17.07
C ASP A 120 27.50 -25.57 15.85
N ASP A 121 27.97 -25.27 14.65
CA ASP A 121 27.30 -25.59 13.38
C ASP A 121 28.33 -25.70 12.24
N GLU A 122 28.07 -26.59 11.29
CA GLU A 122 28.97 -26.86 10.17
C GLU A 122 28.49 -26.17 8.90
N LYS A 123 29.39 -25.46 8.21
CA LYS A 123 29.10 -24.80 6.93
C LYS A 123 30.06 -25.25 5.83
N TRP A 124 29.50 -25.67 4.70
CA TRP A 124 30.27 -26.02 3.51
C TRP A 124 30.99 -24.79 2.91
N ILE A 125 32.28 -24.95 2.58
CA ILE A 125 33.10 -23.98 1.82
C ILE A 125 33.46 -24.63 0.49
N MET A 126 33.01 -24.02 -0.60
CA MET A 126 33.36 -24.46 -1.96
C MET A 126 34.74 -23.88 -2.33
N TYR A 127 35.62 -24.72 -2.86
CA TYR A 127 36.95 -24.36 -3.37
C TYR A 127 36.94 -24.24 -4.89
#